data_AF-A0A814BJW7-F1
#
_entry.id   AF-A0A814BJW7-F1
#
_cell.length_a   1.000
_cell.length_b   1.000
_cell.length_c   1.000
_cell.angle_alpha   90.00
_cell.angle_beta   90.00
_cell.angle_gamma   90.00
#
_symmetry.space_group_name_H-M   'P 1'
#
loop_
_entity.id
_entity.type
_entity.pdbx_description
1 polymer ?
#
loop_
_entity_poly.entity_id
_entity_poly.type
_entity_poly.pdbx_seq_one_letter_code
_entity_poly.pdbx_strand_id
1 'polypeptide(L)'
;MTNLSVYRNQQLEDKINNCKIGSRIDLRKQQLTDSDVEIIIKEAIIKKQCSMLWLMDNNITSQGILNLASTLNNNTTLEGLSLCRNGINDTDVFHLARALSNSNSKLNRLALTSNNITDEGVQHLAEMLKLNHSLTQLWLGFNKITDHGIQILTDTLAYHNKTLSVLSLSWNNRVTDSSVDFFINMFEYNQILRIVCLVNCNLSETSKLKLRKATNLRTEFYLDL
;
A
#
# COMPACT_ATOMS: atom_id res chain seq x y z
N MET A 1 32.51 28.75 -11.83
CA MET A 1 31.30 28.45 -11.02
C MET A 1 30.28 27.87 -11.98
N THR A 2 30.16 26.55 -12.03
CA THR A 2 29.19 25.85 -12.87
C THR A 2 27.80 26.17 -12.33
N ASN A 3 27.00 26.84 -13.17
CA ASN A 3 25.60 27.11 -12.90
C ASN A 3 24.88 25.75 -12.96
N LEU A 4 24.80 25.04 -11.83
CA LEU A 4 23.96 23.85 -11.67
C LEU A 4 22.52 24.35 -11.85
N SER A 5 21.99 24.22 -13.07
CA SER A 5 20.59 24.50 -13.32
C SER A 5 19.76 23.57 -12.44
N VAL A 6 19.07 24.15 -11.45
CA VAL A 6 18.12 23.42 -10.62
C VAL A 6 17.10 22.79 -11.56
N TYR A 7 16.97 21.46 -11.51
CA TYR A 7 15.95 20.75 -12.28
C TYR A 7 14.58 21.37 -12.02
N ARG A 8 13.79 21.58 -13.07
CA ARG A 8 12.48 22.21 -12.95
C ARG A 8 11.47 21.56 -13.88
N ASN A 9 10.31 21.23 -13.31
CA ASN A 9 9.14 20.82 -14.06
C ASN A 9 7.99 21.80 -13.79
N GLN A 10 7.92 22.87 -14.58
CA GLN A 10 6.95 23.96 -14.36
C GLN A 10 5.50 23.47 -14.43
N GLN A 11 5.19 22.54 -15.34
CA GLN A 11 3.83 22.02 -15.50
C GLN A 11 3.37 21.27 -14.25
N LEU A 12 4.27 20.48 -13.64
CA LEU A 12 4.02 19.81 -12.37
C LEU A 12 3.85 20.81 -11.22
N GLU A 13 4.75 21.79 -11.12
CA GLU A 13 4.68 22.86 -10.11
C GLU A 13 3.33 23.60 -10.18
N ASP A 14 2.93 24.05 -11.37
CA ASP A 14 1.68 24.78 -11.58
C ASP A 14 0.47 23.93 -11.22
N LYS A 15 0.49 22.65 -11.60
CA LYS A 15 -0.57 21.70 -11.25
C LYS A 15 -0.72 21.54 -9.74
N ILE A 16 0.38 21.36 -9.01
CA ILE A 16 0.37 21.25 -7.54
C ILE A 16 -0.03 22.59 -6.89
N ASN A 17 0.45 23.71 -7.43
CA ASN A 17 0.15 25.04 -6.89
C ASN A 17 -1.34 25.39 -6.98
N ASN A 18 -2.03 24.90 -8.00
CA ASN A 18 -3.48 25.04 -8.15
C ASN A 18 -4.29 24.16 -7.18
N CYS A 19 -3.67 23.20 -6.50
CA CYS A 19 -4.33 22.42 -5.45
C CYS A 19 -4.41 23.22 -4.14
N LYS A 20 -5.50 23.00 -3.39
CA LYS A 20 -5.68 23.58 -2.05
C LYS A 20 -4.76 22.88 -1.05
N ILE A 21 -4.36 23.59 0.01
CA ILE A 21 -3.67 22.97 1.14
C ILE A 21 -4.56 21.88 1.74
N GLY A 22 -3.99 20.73 2.13
CA GLY A 22 -4.73 19.61 2.71
C GLY A 22 -5.58 18.82 1.72
N SER A 23 -5.58 19.17 0.42
CA SER A 23 -6.40 18.48 -0.57
C SER A 23 -5.75 17.24 -1.15
N ARG A 24 -6.53 16.44 -1.90
CA ARG A 24 -6.01 15.36 -2.74
C ARG A 24 -5.30 15.92 -3.96
N ILE A 25 -4.12 15.41 -4.26
CA ILE A 25 -3.35 15.72 -5.45
C ILE A 25 -3.22 14.47 -6.32
N ASP A 26 -3.73 14.57 -7.55
CA ASP A 26 -3.72 13.49 -8.54
C ASP A 26 -2.63 13.71 -9.58
N LEU A 27 -1.59 12.88 -9.50
CA LEU A 27 -0.39 12.92 -10.34
C LEU A 27 -0.19 11.61 -11.14
N ARG A 28 -1.26 10.89 -11.41
CA ARG A 28 -1.19 9.62 -12.16
C ARG A 28 -0.84 9.86 -13.63
N LYS A 29 -0.14 8.90 -14.25
CA LYS A 29 0.11 8.85 -15.71
C LYS A 29 0.76 10.13 -16.27
N GLN A 30 1.81 10.61 -15.61
CA GLN A 30 2.50 11.84 -15.98
C GLN A 30 3.96 11.63 -16.39
N GLN A 31 4.41 10.37 -16.49
CA GLN A 31 5.80 10.02 -16.80
C GLN A 31 6.78 10.65 -15.79
N LEU A 32 6.34 10.83 -14.54
CA LEU A 32 7.13 11.47 -13.50
C LEU A 32 8.35 10.61 -13.16
N THR A 33 9.49 11.27 -12.98
CA THR A 33 10.80 10.69 -12.68
C THR A 33 11.19 10.93 -11.22
N ASP A 34 12.34 10.42 -10.80
CA ASP A 34 12.86 10.68 -9.44
C ASP A 34 13.14 12.17 -9.19
N SER A 35 13.54 12.93 -10.22
CA SER A 35 13.70 14.38 -10.10
C SER A 35 12.37 15.10 -9.86
N ASP A 36 11.28 14.60 -10.43
CA ASP A 36 9.93 15.12 -10.16
C ASP A 36 9.47 14.80 -8.73
N VAL A 37 9.91 13.67 -8.18
CA VAL A 37 9.61 13.29 -6.78
C VAL A 37 10.15 14.33 -5.80
N GLU A 38 11.31 14.93 -6.05
CA GLU A 38 11.83 16.01 -5.22
C GLU A 38 10.89 17.22 -5.20
N ILE A 39 10.34 17.59 -6.36
CA ILE A 39 9.35 18.67 -6.48
C ILE A 39 8.06 18.27 -5.74
N ILE A 40 7.60 17.03 -5.87
CA ILE A 40 6.39 16.52 -5.22
C ILE A 40 6.55 16.54 -3.69
N ILE A 41 7.70 16.13 -3.18
CA ILE A 41 8.02 16.19 -1.75
C ILE A 41 7.91 17.64 -1.26
N LYS A 42 8.61 18.55 -1.92
CA LYS A 42 8.67 19.95 -1.51
C LYS A 42 7.32 20.65 -1.62
N GLU A 43 6.67 20.56 -2.77
CA GLU A 43 5.48 21.35 -3.09
C GLU A 43 4.20 20.65 -2.63
N ALA A 44 4.02 19.35 -2.90
CA ALA A 44 2.79 18.64 -2.57
C ALA A 44 2.74 18.14 -1.12
N ILE A 45 3.83 17.54 -0.61
CA ILE A 45 3.85 16.95 0.75
C ILE A 45 4.15 18.02 1.80
N ILE A 46 5.21 18.82 1.63
CA ILE A 46 5.65 19.77 2.67
C ILE A 46 4.83 21.07 2.62
N LYS A 47 4.78 21.74 1.47
CA LYS A 47 4.12 23.05 1.35
C LYS A 47 2.59 22.95 1.31
N LYS A 48 2.05 22.05 0.48
CA LYS A 48 0.59 21.86 0.36
C LYS A 48 0.02 20.92 1.40
N GLN A 49 0.85 20.17 2.13
CA GLN A 49 0.40 19.22 3.16
C GLN A 49 -0.76 18.35 2.67
N CYS A 50 -0.65 17.82 1.44
CA CYS A 50 -1.75 17.08 0.83
C CYS A 50 -2.18 15.90 1.71
N SER A 51 -3.50 15.66 1.77
CA SER A 51 -4.06 14.52 2.50
C SER A 51 -4.03 13.23 1.69
N MET A 52 -4.02 13.34 0.36
CA MET A 52 -3.94 12.18 -0.53
C MET A 52 -3.04 12.47 -1.72
N LEU A 53 -2.14 11.54 -2.03
CA LEU A 53 -1.21 11.64 -3.13
C LEU A 53 -1.30 10.41 -4.04
N TRP A 54 -1.66 10.62 -5.30
CA TRP A 54 -1.79 9.54 -6.29
C TRP A 54 -0.72 9.63 -7.36
N LEU A 55 0.20 8.66 -7.36
CA LEU A 55 1.36 8.59 -8.23
C LEU A 55 1.33 7.36 -9.15
N MET A 56 0.16 6.78 -9.36
CA MET A 56 0.02 5.56 -10.17
C MET A 56 0.53 5.77 -11.60
N ASP A 57 1.23 4.76 -12.14
CA ASP A 57 1.64 4.68 -13.54
C ASP A 57 2.58 5.85 -13.93
N ASN A 58 3.70 5.94 -13.21
CA ASN A 58 4.81 6.88 -13.45
C ASN A 58 6.14 6.11 -13.48
N ASN A 59 7.24 6.83 -13.68
CA ASN A 59 8.59 6.28 -13.81
C ASN A 59 9.42 6.54 -12.54
N ILE A 60 8.79 6.37 -11.38
CA ILE A 60 9.43 6.54 -10.07
C ILE A 60 10.24 5.29 -9.76
N THR A 61 11.56 5.42 -9.68
CA THR A 61 12.45 4.29 -9.37
C THR A 61 12.63 4.14 -7.86
N SER A 62 13.41 3.14 -7.44
CA SER A 62 13.79 2.94 -6.05
C SER A 62 14.38 4.19 -5.38
N GLN A 63 15.09 5.06 -6.13
CA GLN A 63 15.61 6.30 -5.56
C GLN A 63 14.49 7.28 -5.20
N GLY A 64 13.49 7.46 -6.07
CA GLY A 64 12.32 8.27 -5.78
C GLY A 64 11.50 7.69 -4.62
N ILE A 65 11.33 6.36 -4.55
CA ILE A 65 10.66 5.72 -3.41
C ILE A 65 11.42 5.94 -2.10
N LEU A 66 12.74 5.83 -2.10
CA LEU A 66 13.57 6.10 -0.92
C LEU A 66 13.43 7.55 -0.44
N ASN A 67 13.40 8.52 -1.36
CA ASN A 67 13.18 9.92 -1.06
C ASN A 67 11.79 10.17 -0.46
N LEU A 68 10.74 9.55 -1.02
CA LEU A 68 9.39 9.59 -0.47
C LEU A 68 9.34 8.98 0.92
N ALA A 69 9.87 7.78 1.12
CA ALA A 69 9.88 7.07 2.40
C ALA A 69 10.58 7.90 3.49
N SER A 70 11.72 8.50 3.17
CA SER A 70 12.46 9.37 4.10
C SER A 70 11.62 10.56 4.58
N THR A 71 10.82 11.14 3.67
CA THR A 71 9.89 12.24 3.99
C THR A 71 8.71 11.75 4.83
N LEU A 72 8.14 10.58 4.52
CA LEU A 72 6.98 10.03 5.20
C LEU A 72 7.23 9.74 6.68
N ASN A 73 8.47 9.43 7.07
CA ASN A 73 8.83 9.13 8.45
C ASN A 73 8.48 10.26 9.45
N ASN A 74 8.42 11.51 8.99
CA ASN A 74 8.05 12.68 9.80
C ASN A 74 6.76 13.36 9.32
N ASN A 75 6.10 12.81 8.30
CA ASN A 75 4.88 13.39 7.78
C ASN A 75 3.68 13.04 8.68
N THR A 76 2.89 14.06 9.02
CA THR A 76 1.74 13.94 9.93
C THR A 76 0.42 14.34 9.27
N THR A 77 0.40 14.48 7.94
CA THR A 77 -0.74 15.04 7.20
C THR A 77 -1.27 14.14 6.09
N LEU A 78 -0.41 13.31 5.49
CA LEU A 78 -0.78 12.42 4.42
C LEU A 78 -1.56 11.23 4.98
N GLU A 79 -2.79 11.08 4.50
CA GLU A 79 -3.72 10.02 4.88
C GLU A 79 -3.77 8.90 3.84
N GLY A 80 -3.52 9.22 2.57
CA GLY A 80 -3.55 8.23 1.48
C GLY A 80 -2.41 8.37 0.48
N LEU A 81 -1.78 7.24 0.14
CA LEU A 81 -0.72 7.15 -0.85
C LEU A 81 -1.00 6.02 -1.83
N SER A 82 -0.97 6.33 -3.12
CA SER A 82 -1.07 5.34 -4.19
C SER A 82 0.18 5.36 -5.04
N LEU A 83 0.91 4.25 -5.04
CA LEU A 83 2.11 4.00 -5.85
C LEU A 83 1.91 2.83 -6.83
N CYS A 84 0.66 2.52 -7.18
CA CYS A 84 0.34 1.44 -8.10
C CYS A 84 1.08 1.58 -9.44
N ARG A 85 1.53 0.48 -10.06
CA ARG A 85 2.21 0.51 -11.37
C ARG A 85 3.45 1.43 -11.41
N ASN A 86 4.34 1.33 -10.43
CA ASN A 86 5.66 1.99 -10.46
C ASN A 86 6.82 0.99 -10.41
N GLY A 87 6.53 -0.32 -10.55
CA GLY A 87 7.57 -1.35 -10.54
C GLY A 87 8.21 -1.59 -9.18
N ILE A 88 7.59 -1.11 -8.09
CA ILE A 88 8.06 -1.24 -6.70
C ILE A 88 8.43 -2.69 -6.38
N ASN A 89 9.62 -2.89 -5.84
CA ASN A 89 10.14 -4.19 -5.40
C ASN A 89 10.17 -4.32 -3.87
N ASP A 90 10.67 -5.43 -3.36
CA ASP A 90 10.68 -5.73 -1.91
C ASP A 90 11.57 -4.78 -1.10
N THR A 91 12.70 -4.33 -1.65
CA THR A 91 13.58 -3.31 -1.04
C THR A 91 12.87 -1.95 -0.91
N ASP A 92 12.12 -1.56 -1.92
CA ASP A 92 11.32 -0.33 -1.89
C ASP A 92 10.24 -0.41 -0.79
N VAL A 93 9.58 -1.58 -0.68
CA VAL A 93 8.62 -1.87 0.37
C VAL A 93 9.27 -1.85 1.75
N PHE A 94 10.50 -2.36 1.91
CA PHE A 94 11.26 -2.25 3.16
C PHE A 94 11.41 -0.77 3.60
N HIS A 95 11.78 0.12 2.69
CA HIS A 95 11.93 1.54 3.00
C HIS A 95 10.60 2.19 3.39
N LEU A 96 9.53 1.91 2.64
CA LEU A 96 8.18 2.39 2.97
C LEU A 96 7.70 1.85 4.32
N ALA A 97 7.86 0.55 4.56
CA ALA A 97 7.47 -0.12 5.79
C ALA A 97 8.19 0.49 7.00
N ARG A 98 9.51 0.69 6.91
CA ARG A 98 10.31 1.33 7.97
C ARG A 98 9.84 2.74 8.28
N ALA A 99 9.51 3.54 7.26
CA ALA A 99 9.00 4.89 7.46
C ALA A 99 7.60 4.91 8.11
N LEU A 100 6.76 3.93 7.76
CA LEU A 100 5.39 3.83 8.26
C LEU A 100 5.28 3.14 9.62
N SER A 101 6.31 2.45 10.11
CA SER A 101 6.33 1.91 11.49
C SER A 101 6.30 2.99 12.57
N ASN A 102 6.44 4.27 12.22
CA ASN A 102 6.34 5.40 13.14
C ASN A 102 4.86 5.67 13.54
N SER A 103 4.60 5.77 14.85
CA SER A 103 3.26 5.98 15.42
C SER A 103 2.62 7.33 15.06
N ASN A 104 3.41 8.32 14.63
CA ASN A 104 2.91 9.64 14.25
C ASN A 104 2.31 9.69 12.83
N SER A 105 2.50 8.64 12.03
CA SER A 105 1.97 8.60 10.66
C SER A 105 0.45 8.66 10.66
N LYS A 106 -0.13 9.55 9.86
CA LYS A 106 -1.59 9.61 9.60
C LYS A 106 -2.02 8.75 8.41
N LEU A 107 -1.08 8.08 7.75
CA LEU A 107 -1.35 7.31 6.55
C LEU A 107 -2.27 6.13 6.88
N ASN A 108 -3.52 6.24 6.47
CA ASN A 108 -4.54 5.22 6.69
C ASN A 108 -4.84 4.38 5.44
N ARG A 109 -4.35 4.79 4.27
CA ARG A 109 -4.55 4.13 2.97
C ARG A 109 -3.24 4.00 2.21
N LEU A 110 -2.83 2.77 1.90
CA LEU A 110 -1.64 2.49 1.10
C LEU A 110 -1.98 1.55 -0.05
N ALA A 111 -1.88 2.04 -1.28
CA ALA A 111 -2.13 1.26 -2.50
C ALA A 111 -0.82 0.98 -3.25
N LEU A 112 -0.50 -0.32 -3.36
CA LEU A 112 0.70 -0.87 -4.00
C LEU A 112 0.34 -1.89 -5.10
N THR A 113 -0.85 -1.75 -5.69
CA THR A 113 -1.36 -2.67 -6.71
C THR A 113 -0.52 -2.64 -7.99
N SER A 114 -0.36 -3.77 -8.66
CA SER A 114 0.39 -3.89 -9.92
C SER A 114 1.87 -3.47 -9.77
N ASN A 115 2.58 -4.11 -8.85
CA ASN A 115 4.01 -3.93 -8.63
C ASN A 115 4.74 -5.29 -8.61
N ASN A 116 6.01 -5.30 -8.20
CA ASN A 116 6.86 -6.49 -8.20
C ASN A 116 7.03 -7.11 -6.80
N ILE A 117 6.08 -6.87 -5.88
CA ILE A 117 6.17 -7.30 -4.48
C ILE A 117 6.05 -8.82 -4.39
N THR A 118 6.97 -9.45 -3.68
CA THR A 118 6.97 -10.89 -3.38
C THR A 118 6.66 -11.14 -1.89
N ASP A 119 6.83 -12.37 -1.43
CA ASP A 119 6.62 -12.72 -0.03
C ASP A 119 7.61 -11.99 0.90
N GLU A 120 8.80 -11.62 0.42
CA GLU A 120 9.78 -10.82 1.18
C GLU A 120 9.24 -9.42 1.50
N GLY A 121 8.69 -8.73 0.50
CA GLY A 121 8.06 -7.42 0.71
C GLY A 121 6.81 -7.53 1.60
N VAL A 122 6.06 -8.62 1.51
CA VAL A 122 4.94 -8.89 2.44
C VAL A 122 5.45 -9.05 3.86
N GLN A 123 6.60 -9.70 4.09
CA GLN A 123 7.18 -9.80 5.42
C GLN A 123 7.54 -8.43 6.00
N HIS A 124 8.10 -7.52 5.20
CA HIS A 124 8.34 -6.14 5.66
C HIS A 124 7.04 -5.40 6.02
N LEU A 125 5.99 -5.55 5.21
CA LEU A 125 4.67 -4.98 5.53
C LEU A 125 4.08 -5.59 6.80
N ALA A 126 4.24 -6.89 7.01
CA ALA A 126 3.78 -7.59 8.21
C ALA A 126 4.46 -7.04 9.48
N GLU A 127 5.80 -6.89 9.47
CA GLU A 127 6.50 -6.29 10.61
C GLU A 127 6.06 -4.84 10.87
N MET A 128 5.83 -4.06 9.81
CA MET A 128 5.28 -2.71 9.95
C MET A 128 3.86 -2.73 10.55
N LEU A 129 2.98 -3.64 10.13
CA LEU A 129 1.61 -3.75 10.65
C LEU A 129 1.53 -4.15 12.13
N LYS A 130 2.59 -4.76 12.70
CA LYS A 130 2.67 -5.01 14.15
C LYS A 130 2.86 -3.72 14.95
N LEU A 131 3.48 -2.71 14.36
CA LEU A 131 3.85 -1.45 15.02
C LEU A 131 2.94 -0.28 14.62
N ASN A 132 2.47 -0.29 13.37
CA ASN A 132 1.62 0.75 12.82
C ASN A 132 0.16 0.50 13.20
N HIS A 133 -0.47 1.51 13.77
CA HIS A 133 -1.88 1.50 14.17
C HIS A 133 -2.70 2.59 13.47
N SER A 134 -2.17 3.21 12.41
CA SER A 134 -2.89 4.20 11.60
C SER A 134 -3.39 3.62 10.28
N LEU A 135 -2.72 2.61 9.72
CA LEU A 135 -3.09 1.98 8.47
C LEU A 135 -4.36 1.15 8.65
N THR A 136 -5.37 1.49 7.84
CA THR A 136 -6.68 0.82 7.82
C THR A 136 -6.95 0.12 6.50
N GLN A 137 -6.28 0.54 5.41
CA GLN A 137 -6.53 -0.01 4.07
C GLN A 137 -5.21 -0.27 3.34
N LEU A 138 -5.07 -1.50 2.86
CA LEU A 138 -3.89 -1.97 2.15
C LEU A 138 -4.30 -2.73 0.88
N TRP A 139 -3.82 -2.25 -0.28
CA TRP A 139 -4.07 -2.89 -1.57
C TRP A 139 -2.77 -3.43 -2.18
N LEU A 140 -2.68 -4.75 -2.26
CA LEU A 140 -1.55 -5.51 -2.75
C LEU A 140 -1.90 -6.35 -3.98
N GLY A 141 -2.99 -6.03 -4.67
CA GLY A 141 -3.42 -6.80 -5.82
C GLY A 141 -2.40 -6.78 -6.98
N PHE A 142 -2.42 -7.79 -7.83
CA PHE A 142 -1.53 -7.92 -9.00
C PHE A 142 -0.04 -7.77 -8.60
N ASN A 143 0.41 -8.55 -7.61
CA ASN A 143 1.82 -8.66 -7.24
C ASN A 143 2.26 -10.13 -7.44
N LYS A 144 3.41 -10.52 -6.89
CA LYS A 144 3.97 -11.87 -7.00
C LYS A 144 3.86 -12.65 -5.68
N ILE A 145 2.82 -12.34 -4.90
CA ILE A 145 2.57 -12.92 -3.57
C ILE A 145 2.10 -14.36 -3.74
N THR A 146 2.68 -15.27 -2.95
CA THR A 146 2.32 -16.69 -2.92
C THR A 146 1.61 -17.06 -1.62
N ASP A 147 1.22 -18.32 -1.47
CA ASP A 147 0.66 -18.85 -0.23
C ASP A 147 1.54 -18.59 1.00
N HIS A 148 2.88 -18.53 0.84
CA HIS A 148 3.79 -18.22 1.94
C HIS A 148 3.65 -16.77 2.43
N GLY A 149 3.60 -15.80 1.52
CA GLY A 149 3.33 -14.41 1.87
C GLY A 149 1.95 -14.24 2.49
N ILE A 150 0.95 -15.00 2.02
CA ILE A 150 -0.38 -15.01 2.64
C ILE A 150 -0.30 -15.46 4.10
N GLN A 151 0.37 -16.58 4.38
CA GLN A 151 0.53 -17.09 5.75
C GLN A 151 1.08 -16.00 6.69
N ILE A 152 2.18 -15.35 6.30
CA ILE A 152 2.83 -14.28 7.09
C ILE A 152 1.86 -13.14 7.37
N LEU A 153 1.15 -12.68 6.33
CA LEU A 153 0.22 -11.57 6.44
C LEU A 153 -0.99 -11.93 7.30
N THR A 154 -1.61 -13.09 7.09
CA THR A 154 -2.79 -13.55 7.83
C THR A 154 -2.46 -13.82 9.30
N ASP A 155 -1.29 -14.38 9.62
CA ASP A 155 -0.86 -14.58 11.01
C ASP A 155 -0.68 -13.23 11.72
N THR A 156 -0.08 -12.26 11.03
CA THR A 156 0.07 -10.90 11.56
C THR A 156 -1.27 -10.24 11.83
N LEU A 157 -2.24 -10.38 10.91
CA LEU A 157 -3.59 -9.84 11.10
C LEU A 157 -4.36 -10.59 12.19
N ALA A 158 -4.23 -11.91 12.29
CA ALA A 158 -4.88 -12.70 13.32
C ALA A 158 -4.47 -12.23 14.73
N TYR A 159 -3.16 -12.08 14.94
CA TYR A 159 -2.61 -12.03 16.29
C TYR A 159 -2.02 -10.68 16.71
N HIS A 160 -1.65 -9.80 15.77
CA HIS A 160 -0.90 -8.59 16.10
C HIS A 160 -1.59 -7.29 15.66
N ASN A 161 -2.10 -7.21 14.43
CA ASN A 161 -2.71 -5.97 13.95
C ASN A 161 -4.20 -5.89 14.27
N LYS A 162 -4.64 -4.75 14.82
CA LYS A 162 -6.05 -4.49 15.19
C LYS A 162 -6.60 -3.20 14.55
N THR A 163 -6.05 -2.79 13.40
CA THR A 163 -6.44 -1.52 12.73
C THR A 163 -6.81 -1.70 11.26
N LEU A 164 -6.22 -2.68 10.57
CA LEU A 164 -6.50 -2.94 9.17
C LEU A 164 -7.94 -3.47 9.01
N SER A 165 -8.74 -2.72 8.27
CA SER A 165 -10.15 -3.03 7.98
C SER A 165 -10.39 -3.45 6.54
N VAL A 166 -9.49 -3.06 5.62
CA VAL A 166 -9.56 -3.39 4.18
C VAL A 166 -8.25 -3.99 3.71
N LEU A 167 -8.32 -5.20 3.16
CA LEU A 167 -7.21 -5.88 2.52
C LEU A 167 -7.62 -6.34 1.11
N SER A 168 -6.86 -5.93 0.10
CA SER A 168 -7.01 -6.46 -1.25
C SER A 168 -5.75 -7.20 -1.68
N LEU A 169 -5.93 -8.47 -2.06
CA LEU A 169 -4.91 -9.37 -2.59
C LEU A 169 -5.30 -9.88 -3.98
N SER A 170 -6.31 -9.28 -4.60
CA SER A 170 -6.86 -9.69 -5.90
C SER A 170 -5.79 -9.79 -6.98
N TRP A 171 -5.92 -10.70 -7.93
CA TRP A 171 -4.97 -10.92 -9.02
C TRP A 171 -3.56 -11.39 -8.60
N ASN A 172 -3.36 -11.84 -7.37
CA ASN A 172 -2.17 -12.62 -7.02
C ASN A 172 -2.42 -14.09 -7.37
N ASN A 173 -2.11 -14.47 -8.61
CA ASN A 173 -2.43 -15.80 -9.15
C ASN A 173 -1.63 -16.97 -8.53
N ARG A 174 -0.67 -16.70 -7.65
CA ARG A 174 0.06 -17.70 -6.86
C ARG A 174 -0.51 -17.91 -5.46
N VAL A 175 -1.62 -17.23 -5.14
CA VAL A 175 -2.46 -17.53 -3.98
C VAL A 175 -3.40 -18.64 -4.38
N THR A 176 -3.18 -19.82 -3.82
CA THR A 176 -3.86 -21.07 -4.18
C THR A 176 -4.68 -21.62 -3.01
N ASP A 177 -5.31 -22.77 -3.23
CA ASP A 177 -6.05 -23.52 -2.20
C ASP A 177 -5.22 -23.79 -0.93
N SER A 178 -3.89 -23.81 -1.03
CA SER A 178 -2.98 -24.01 0.11
C SER A 178 -3.07 -22.88 1.16
N SER A 179 -3.53 -21.69 0.78
CA SER A 179 -3.67 -20.55 1.69
C SER A 179 -5.00 -20.48 2.43
N VAL A 180 -5.96 -21.34 2.10
CA VAL A 180 -7.35 -21.24 2.59
C VAL A 180 -7.42 -21.35 4.10
N ASP A 181 -6.69 -22.30 4.70
CA ASP A 181 -6.72 -22.50 6.14
C ASP A 181 -6.09 -21.31 6.90
N PHE A 182 -5.11 -20.62 6.30
CA PHE A 182 -4.55 -19.40 6.86
C PHE A 182 -5.57 -18.24 6.89
N PHE A 183 -6.36 -18.08 5.82
CA PHE A 183 -7.47 -17.11 5.82
C PHE A 183 -8.54 -17.46 6.84
N ILE A 184 -8.93 -18.73 6.94
CA ILE A 184 -9.94 -19.19 7.93
C ILE A 184 -9.46 -18.88 9.34
N ASN A 185 -8.21 -19.23 9.66
CA ASN A 185 -7.59 -18.90 10.95
C ASN A 185 -7.62 -17.40 11.22
N MET A 186 -7.26 -16.57 10.23
CA MET A 186 -7.34 -15.12 10.39
C MET A 186 -8.77 -14.61 10.62
N PHE A 187 -9.77 -15.17 9.93
CA PHE A 187 -11.17 -14.78 10.16
C PHE A 187 -11.69 -15.15 11.55
N GLU A 188 -11.16 -16.21 12.17
CA GLU A 188 -11.50 -16.62 13.52
C GLU A 188 -10.98 -15.61 14.56
N TYR A 189 -9.71 -15.21 14.45
CA TYR A 189 -9.04 -14.38 15.46
C TYR A 189 -9.07 -12.86 15.19
N ASN A 190 -9.20 -12.44 13.93
CA ASN A 190 -9.29 -11.03 13.57
C ASN A 190 -10.75 -10.60 13.41
N GLN A 191 -11.23 -9.81 14.38
CA GLN A 191 -12.57 -9.23 14.38
C GLN A 191 -12.62 -7.78 13.86
N ILE A 192 -11.51 -7.22 13.37
CA ILE A 192 -11.41 -5.83 12.88
C ILE A 192 -11.56 -5.75 11.36
N LEU A 193 -10.96 -6.68 10.63
CA LEU A 193 -11.02 -6.75 9.18
C LEU A 193 -12.49 -6.86 8.74
N ARG A 194 -12.87 -6.06 7.74
CA ARG A 194 -14.23 -5.96 7.22
C ARG A 194 -14.30 -6.29 5.74
N ILE A 195 -13.26 -5.97 4.98
CA ILE A 195 -13.23 -6.17 3.54
C ILE A 195 -11.98 -6.97 3.18
N VAL A 196 -12.20 -8.12 2.53
CA VAL A 196 -11.12 -8.91 1.93
C VAL A 196 -11.47 -9.19 0.47
N CYS A 197 -10.57 -8.81 -0.44
CA CYS A 197 -10.74 -9.05 -1.87
C CYS A 197 -9.67 -10.03 -2.38
N LEU A 198 -10.11 -11.19 -2.86
CA LEU A 198 -9.30 -12.28 -3.44
C LEU A 198 -9.67 -12.58 -4.90
N VAL A 199 -10.43 -11.69 -5.55
CA VAL A 199 -10.83 -11.81 -6.96
C VAL A 199 -9.62 -12.14 -7.84
N ASN A 200 -9.76 -13.14 -8.70
CA ASN A 200 -8.69 -13.60 -9.61
C ASN A 200 -7.41 -14.10 -8.91
N CYS A 201 -7.53 -14.61 -7.67
CA CYS A 201 -6.57 -15.57 -7.11
C CYS A 201 -6.84 -16.98 -7.66
N ASN A 202 -5.89 -17.90 -7.54
CA ASN A 202 -6.01 -19.28 -8.04
C ASN A 202 -6.70 -20.21 -7.03
N LEU A 203 -7.89 -19.79 -6.58
CA LEU A 203 -8.72 -20.54 -5.63
C LEU A 203 -9.77 -21.36 -6.37
N SER A 204 -9.88 -22.64 -6.04
CA SER A 204 -10.96 -23.49 -6.55
C SER A 204 -12.31 -23.06 -5.97
N GLU A 205 -13.40 -23.43 -6.66
CA GLU A 205 -14.76 -23.16 -6.15
C GLU A 205 -14.99 -23.81 -4.78
N THR A 206 -14.38 -24.97 -4.52
CA THR A 206 -14.42 -25.63 -3.20
C THR A 206 -13.81 -24.73 -2.12
N SER A 207 -12.64 -24.15 -2.38
CA SER A 207 -11.98 -23.22 -1.47
C SER A 207 -12.77 -21.94 -1.27
N LYS A 208 -13.32 -21.38 -2.34
CA LYS A 208 -14.19 -20.20 -2.26
C LYS A 208 -15.41 -20.47 -1.37
N LEU A 209 -16.03 -21.65 -1.51
CA LEU A 209 -17.14 -22.07 -0.65
C LEU A 209 -16.72 -22.21 0.82
N LYS A 210 -15.52 -22.75 1.12
CA LYS A 210 -14.98 -22.82 2.48
C LYS A 210 -14.81 -21.42 3.09
N LEU A 211 -14.23 -20.48 2.34
CA LEU A 211 -14.02 -19.10 2.80
C LEU A 211 -15.34 -18.35 3.04
N ARG A 212 -16.35 -18.55 2.17
CA ARG A 212 -17.71 -18.01 2.39
C ARG A 212 -18.35 -18.60 3.65
N LYS A 213 -18.20 -19.91 3.88
CA LYS A 213 -18.70 -20.55 5.11
C LYS A 213 -17.99 -20.03 6.36
N ALA A 214 -16.68 -19.77 6.30
CA ALA A 214 -15.93 -19.24 7.45
C ALA A 214 -16.30 -17.79 7.82
N THR A 215 -16.92 -17.05 6.89
CA THR A 215 -17.28 -15.64 7.09
C THR A 215 -18.78 -15.40 7.26
N ASN A 216 -19.61 -16.45 7.17
CA ASN A 216 -21.08 -16.36 7.17
C ASN A 216 -21.69 -15.75 8.45
N LEU A 217 -21.02 -15.90 9.59
CA LEU A 217 -21.46 -15.36 10.89
C LEU A 217 -20.92 -13.95 11.16
N ARG A 218 -20.02 -13.43 10.30
CA ARG A 218 -19.42 -12.11 10.50
C ARG A 218 -20.36 -11.03 9.96
N THR A 219 -20.95 -10.24 10.86
CA THR A 219 -21.76 -9.07 10.50
C THR A 219 -20.89 -8.00 9.86
N GLU A 220 -21.39 -7.35 8.80
CA GLU A 220 -20.69 -6.26 8.09
C GLU A 220 -19.34 -6.67 7.49
N PHE A 221 -19.15 -7.95 7.20
CA PHE A 221 -17.97 -8.47 6.51
C PHE A 221 -18.27 -8.70 5.03
N TYR A 222 -17.40 -8.20 4.15
CA TYR A 222 -17.46 -8.37 2.71
C TYR A 222 -16.24 -9.14 2.21
N LEU A 223 -16.50 -10.31 1.63
CA LEU A 223 -15.51 -11.17 1.01
C LEU A 223 -15.77 -11.23 -0.50
N ASP A 224 -14.82 -10.70 -1.29
CA ASP A 224 -14.87 -10.74 -2.76
C ASP A 224 -13.96 -11.84 -3.29
N LEU A 225 -14.48 -12.79 -4.10
CA LEU A 225 -13.79 -14.02 -4.53
C LEU A 225 -13.87 -14.24 -6.04
#